data_AF-A0A9E1R2N6-F1
#
_entry.id   AF-A0A9E1R2N6-F1
#
_cell.length_a   1.000
_cell.length_b   1.000
_cell.length_c   1.000
_cell.angle_alpha   90.00
_cell.angle_beta   90.00
_cell.angle_gamma   90.00
#
_symmetry.space_group_name_H-M   'P 1'
#
loop_
_entity.id
_entity.type
_entity.pdbx_description
1 polymer ?
#
loop_
_entity_poly.entity_id
_entity_poly.type
_entity_poly.pdbx_seq_one_letter_code
_entity_poly.pdbx_strand_id
1 'polypeptide(L)'
;HELLAAHAEDKKTRVTLRNIHTTNTSDEFVDHLIVEAGTLPNDDLFYRLKDDSANKGIIDLDLFTEGRPQPAHGESFHLYRVGDVSGSRDIHCALLDSLRLCAQI
;
A
#
# COMPACT_ATOMS: atom_id res chain seq x y z
N HIS A 1 -16.10 -10.48 10.07
CA HIS A 1 -17.25 -10.50 9.17
C HIS A 1 -16.82 -9.88 7.84
N GLU A 2 -17.39 -10.33 6.74
CA GLU A 2 -17.13 -9.84 5.38
C GLU A 2 -18.41 -9.18 4.87
N LEU A 3 -18.31 -8.01 4.24
CA LEU A 3 -19.45 -7.31 3.67
C LEU A 3 -19.82 -7.91 2.31
N LEU A 4 -21.05 -8.42 2.17
CA LEU A 4 -21.56 -8.98 0.92
C LEU A 4 -22.36 -7.97 0.11
N ALA A 5 -23.18 -7.15 0.77
CA ALA A 5 -24.05 -6.18 0.13
C ALA A 5 -24.37 -5.03 1.08
N ALA A 6 -24.66 -3.86 0.51
CA ALA A 6 -25.15 -2.70 1.22
C ALA A 6 -26.28 -2.05 0.41
N HIS A 7 -27.42 -1.81 1.05
CA HIS A 7 -28.58 -1.18 0.45
C HIS A 7 -29.03 0.00 1.30
N ALA A 8 -29.18 1.17 0.69
CA ALA A 8 -29.77 2.33 1.35
C ALA A 8 -31.28 2.13 1.50
N GLU A 9 -31.79 2.27 2.73
CA GLU A 9 -33.22 2.17 3.06
C GLU A 9 -33.64 3.36 3.93
N ASP A 10 -34.34 4.33 3.33
CA ASP A 10 -34.82 5.59 3.92
C ASP A 10 -33.85 6.30 4.88
N LYS A 11 -33.77 5.85 6.14
CA LYS A 11 -32.97 6.46 7.22
C LYS A 11 -31.72 5.68 7.59
N LYS A 12 -31.54 4.45 7.09
CA LYS A 12 -30.44 3.55 7.45
C LYS A 12 -29.87 2.83 6.23
N THR A 13 -28.70 2.24 6.40
CA THR A 13 -28.14 1.30 5.43
C THR A 13 -28.31 -0.12 5.97
N ARG A 14 -28.97 -0.99 5.20
CA ARG A 14 -29.00 -2.43 5.46
C ARG A 14 -27.71 -3.04 4.92
N VAL A 15 -26.94 -3.68 5.77
CA VAL A 15 -25.69 -4.36 5.41
C VAL A 15 -25.84 -5.86 5.62
N THR A 16 -25.46 -6.64 4.60
CA THR A 16 -25.42 -8.11 4.69
C THR A 16 -23.99 -8.53 4.96
N LEU A 17 -23.77 -9.17 6.10
CA LEU A 17 -22.46 -9.59 6.58
C LEU A 17 -22.36 -11.12 6.58
N ARG A 18 -21.22 -11.65 6.16
CA ARG A 18 -20.87 -13.06 6.29
C ARG A 18 -19.88 -13.26 7.43
N ASN A 19 -20.16 -14.19 8.33
CA ASN A 19 -19.17 -14.65 9.28
C ASN A 19 -18.16 -15.55 8.53
N ILE A 20 -16.89 -15.15 8.50
CA ILE A 20 -15.85 -15.84 7.72
C ILE A 20 -15.50 -17.24 8.27
N HIS A 21 -15.84 -17.53 9.53
CA HIS A 21 -15.54 -18.82 10.17
C HIS A 21 -16.71 -19.79 10.07
N THR A 22 -17.95 -19.29 10.23
CA THR A 22 -19.15 -20.13 10.21
C THR A 22 -19.91 -20.09 8.90
N THR A 23 -19.55 -19.18 7.98
CA THR A 23 -20.23 -18.88 6.71
C THR A 23 -21.66 -18.36 6.82
N ASN A 24 -22.21 -18.26 8.04
CA ASN A 24 -23.53 -17.71 8.27
C ASN A 24 -23.61 -16.24 7.86
N THR A 25 -24.75 -15.86 7.29
CA THR A 25 -25.06 -14.48 6.91
C THR A 25 -26.03 -13.84 7.90
N SER A 26 -25.83 -12.55 8.17
CA SER A 26 -26.72 -11.72 8.97
C SER A 26 -26.96 -10.37 8.29
N ASP A 27 -28.14 -9.80 8.52
CA ASP A 27 -28.47 -8.44 8.10
C ASP A 27 -28.45 -7.51 9.32
N GLU A 28 -27.80 -6.36 9.17
CA GLU A 28 -27.74 -5.31 10.19
C GLU A 28 -28.14 -3.96 9.60
N PHE A 29 -28.74 -3.09 10.43
CA PHE A 29 -29.12 -1.74 10.04
C PHE A 29 -28.24 -0.72 10.75
N VAL A 30 -27.42 -0.01 9.98
CA VAL A 30 -26.47 0.99 10.50
C VAL A 30 -26.80 2.38 9.96
N ASP A 31 -26.52 3.41 10.76
CA ASP A 31 -26.69 4.80 10.33
C ASP A 31 -25.56 5.23 9.38
N HIS A 32 -24.37 4.65 9.54
CA HIS A 32 -23.21 4.87 8.68
C HIS A 32 -22.48 3.56 8.37
N LEU A 33 -22.09 3.40 7.11
CA LEU A 33 -21.19 2.34 6.64
C LEU A 33 -19.92 2.98 6.09
N ILE A 34 -18.76 2.60 6.64
CA ILE A 34 -17.45 3.00 6.15
C ILE A 34 -16.75 1.74 5.63
N VAL A 35 -16.36 1.75 4.36
CA VAL A 35 -15.63 0.65 3.72
C VAL A 35 -14.21 1.11 3.44
N GLU A 36 -13.25 0.51 4.11
CA GLU A 36 -11.84 0.62 3.76
C GLU A 36 -11.44 -0.63 2.97
N ALA A 37 -11.25 -0.50 1.66
CA ALA A 37 -10.85 -1.59 0.76
C ALA A 37 -9.35 -1.52 0.40
N GLY A 38 -8.56 -0.79 1.19
CA GLY A 38 -7.18 -0.44 0.86
C GLY A 38 -7.05 0.40 -0.42
N THR A 39 -5.83 0.50 -0.93
CA THR A 39 -5.51 1.15 -2.20
C THR A 39 -4.81 0.16 -3.11
N LEU A 40 -5.04 0.29 -4.43
CA LEU A 40 -4.25 -0.44 -5.41
C LEU A 40 -2.96 0.35 -5.67
N PRO A 41 -1.78 -0.31 -5.62
CA PRO A 41 -0.52 0.34 -5.95
C PRO A 41 -0.51 0.75 -7.42
N ASN A 42 -0.02 1.96 -7.71
CA ASN A 42 0.26 2.41 -9.07
C ASN A 42 1.73 2.09 -9.41
N ASP A 43 2.03 0.84 -9.74
CA ASP A 43 3.38 0.31 -9.92
C ASP A 43 3.74 -0.04 -11.39
N ASP A 44 2.83 0.18 -12.34
CA ASP A 44 3.04 -0.09 -13.77
C ASP A 44 4.31 0.58 -14.32
N LEU A 45 4.55 1.85 -13.99
CA LEU A 45 5.75 2.55 -14.42
C LEU A 45 7.01 1.95 -13.81
N PHE A 46 6.96 1.56 -12.53
CA PHE A 46 8.09 0.93 -11.85
C PHE A 46 8.50 -0.37 -12.55
N TYR A 47 7.53 -1.24 -12.85
CA TYR A 47 7.82 -2.50 -13.53
C TYR A 47 8.33 -2.31 -14.96
N ARG A 48 7.84 -1.29 -15.68
CA ARG A 48 8.38 -0.95 -17.02
C ARG A 48 9.84 -0.48 -16.98
N LEU A 49 10.26 0.21 -15.92
CA LEU A 49 11.61 0.76 -15.80
C LEU A 49 12.60 -0.18 -15.09
N LYS A 50 12.09 -1.21 -14.41
CA LYS A 50 12.89 -2.08 -13.54
C LYS A 50 14.08 -2.70 -14.27
N ASP A 51 13.85 -3.24 -15.46
CA ASP A 51 14.89 -3.94 -16.21
C ASP A 51 15.95 -3.01 -16.81
N ASP A 52 15.67 -1.71 -16.94
CA ASP A 52 16.62 -0.70 -17.42
C ASP A 52 17.40 -0.05 -16.28
N SER A 53 16.90 -0.13 -15.05
CA SER A 53 17.57 0.41 -13.86
C SER A 53 18.82 -0.39 -13.51
N ALA A 54 19.80 0.28 -12.91
CA ALA A 54 21.04 -0.36 -12.51
C ALA A 54 20.88 -1.24 -11.27
N ASN A 55 20.01 -0.85 -10.33
CA ASN A 55 19.72 -1.61 -9.11
C ASN A 55 18.60 -2.66 -9.31
N LYS A 56 17.98 -2.75 -10.49
CA LYS A 56 16.82 -3.65 -10.76
C LYS A 56 15.68 -3.48 -9.77
N GLY A 57 15.51 -2.28 -9.21
CA GLY A 57 14.54 -1.99 -8.17
C GLY A 57 14.83 -2.63 -6.80
N ILE A 58 16.04 -3.17 -6.59
CA ILE A 58 16.47 -3.77 -5.33
C ILE A 58 16.99 -2.67 -4.40
N ILE A 59 16.65 -2.81 -3.11
CA ILE A 59 17.13 -1.98 -2.02
C ILE A 59 17.82 -2.87 -0.99
N ASP A 60 18.93 -2.40 -0.45
CA ASP A 60 19.57 -3.00 0.73
C ASP A 60 18.83 -2.51 1.98
N LEU A 61 18.08 -3.41 2.60
CA LEU A 61 17.22 -3.09 3.74
C LEU A 61 18.02 -2.76 5.01
N ASP A 62 19.20 -3.36 5.20
CA ASP A 62 20.03 -3.09 6.37
C ASP A 62 20.59 -1.67 6.26
N LEU A 63 21.17 -1.31 5.11
CA LEU A 63 21.62 0.05 4.83
C LEU A 63 20.46 1.06 4.90
N PHE A 64 19.30 0.70 4.35
CA PHE A 64 18.13 1.58 4.34
C PHE A 64 17.60 1.89 5.75
N THR A 65 17.48 0.86 6.60
CA THR A 65 16.98 1.04 7.98
C THR A 65 17.96 1.81 8.86
N GLU A 66 19.27 1.61 8.66
CA GLU A 66 20.34 2.39 9.29
C GLU A 66 20.48 3.82 8.73
N GLY A 67 19.76 4.15 7.65
CA GLY A 67 19.86 5.43 6.97
C GLY A 67 21.24 5.66 6.37
N ARG A 68 21.85 4.62 5.80
CA ARG A 68 23.09 4.68 5.02
C ARG A 68 22.79 4.74 3.51
N PRO A 69 23.73 5.21 2.68
CA PRO A 69 23.53 5.28 1.24
C PRO A 69 23.32 3.88 0.65
N GLN A 70 22.47 3.81 -0.37
CA GLN A 70 22.29 2.58 -1.14
C GLN A 70 23.52 2.30 -2.03
N PRO A 71 23.85 1.03 -2.30
CA PRO A 71 25.02 0.69 -3.10
C PRO A 71 24.94 1.33 -4.49
N ALA A 72 26.07 1.83 -4.98
CA ALA A 72 26.16 2.29 -6.37
C ALA A 72 26.12 1.07 -7.30
N HIS A 73 25.07 0.97 -8.11
CA HIS A 73 24.96 -0.02 -9.17
C HIS A 73 25.21 0.65 -10.52
N GLY A 74 26.15 0.13 -11.32
CA GLY A 74 26.34 0.43 -12.75
C GLY A 74 26.37 1.92 -13.13
N GLU A 75 26.17 2.21 -14.42
CA GLU A 75 26.09 3.58 -14.96
C GLU A 75 24.66 4.02 -15.31
N SER A 76 23.66 3.15 -15.10
CA SER A 76 22.24 3.50 -15.33
C SER A 76 21.60 4.13 -14.09
N PHE A 77 20.35 4.58 -14.22
CA PHE A 77 19.58 5.16 -13.12
C PHE A 77 19.26 4.12 -12.03
N HIS A 78 19.18 4.57 -10.77
CA HIS A 78 18.61 3.77 -9.69
C HIS A 78 17.11 4.02 -9.59
N LEU A 79 16.37 2.96 -9.29
CA LEU A 79 14.92 2.96 -9.21
C LEU A 79 14.48 2.49 -7.82
N TYR A 80 13.72 3.32 -7.11
CA TYR A 80 13.22 3.02 -5.77
C TYR A 80 11.70 3.25 -5.69
N ARG A 81 11.03 2.52 -4.78
CA ARG A 81 9.60 2.68 -4.47
C ARG A 81 9.45 3.27 -3.08
N VAL A 82 8.58 4.28 -2.94
CA VAL A 82 8.31 4.96 -1.67
C VAL A 82 6.82 5.26 -1.52
N GLY A 83 6.35 5.32 -0.27
CA GLY A 83 4.93 5.58 0.04
C GLY A 83 4.02 4.38 -0.20
N ASP A 84 2.77 4.64 -0.55
CA ASP A 84 1.69 3.63 -0.59
C ASP A 84 1.99 2.42 -1.49
N VAL A 85 2.84 2.61 -2.50
CA VAL A 85 3.29 1.55 -3.41
C VAL A 85 4.24 0.53 -2.73
N SER A 86 4.92 0.92 -1.66
CA SER A 86 5.78 0.04 -0.84
C SER A 86 5.02 -0.57 0.34
N GLY A 87 3.87 -0.01 0.67
CA GLY A 87 2.95 -0.47 1.71
C GLY A 87 2.05 0.68 2.12
N SER A 88 0.74 0.42 2.25
CA SER A 88 -0.23 1.38 2.77
C SER A 88 0.08 1.69 4.23
N ARG A 89 0.90 2.73 4.47
CA ARG A 89 1.38 3.18 5.78
C ARG A 89 1.03 4.66 5.97
N ASP A 90 1.27 5.16 7.18
CA ASP A 90 1.12 6.57 7.50
C ASP A 90 2.08 7.46 6.69
N ILE A 91 1.68 8.71 6.42
CA ILE A 91 2.41 9.73 5.66
C ILE A 91 3.82 9.96 6.23
N HIS A 92 3.97 9.83 7.56
CA HIS A 92 5.25 9.95 8.24
C HIS A 92 6.26 8.88 7.80
N CYS A 93 5.81 7.65 7.61
CA CYS A 93 6.67 6.56 7.14
C CYS A 93 7.10 6.79 5.68
N ALA A 94 6.15 7.19 4.82
CA ALA A 94 6.44 7.49 3.42
C ALA A 94 7.49 8.61 3.26
N LEU A 95 7.37 9.66 4.08
CA LEU A 95 8.32 10.76 4.09
C LEU A 95 9.69 10.32 4.62
N LEU A 96 9.73 9.55 5.71
CA LEU A 96 10.98 9.06 6.28
C LEU A 96 11.73 8.14 5.30
N ASP A 97 11.01 7.26 4.61
CA ASP A 97 11.57 6.36 3.59
C ASP A 97 12.15 7.16 2.41
N SER A 98 11.45 8.20 1.97
CA SER A 98 11.93 9.11 0.92
C SER A 98 13.16 9.90 1.36
N LEU A 99 13.18 10.38 2.61
CA LEU A 99 14.30 11.11 3.18
C LEU A 99 15.56 10.24 3.24
N ARG A 100 15.44 8.98 3.68
CA ARG A 100 16.56 8.03 3.72
C ARG A 100 17.20 7.80 2.35
N LEU A 101 16.41 7.83 1.29
CA LEU A 101 16.91 7.71 -0.08
C LEU A 101 17.50 9.02 -0.63
N CYS A 102 16.86 10.16 -0.37
CA CYS A 102 17.21 11.43 -1.01
C CYS A 102 18.27 12.24 -0.27
N ALA A 103 18.32 12.18 1.07
CA ALA A 103 19.25 12.98 1.85
C ALA A 103 20.70 12.47 1.77
N GLN A 104 20.92 11.31 1.14
CA GLN A 104 22.21 10.66 1.05
C GLN A 104 22.66 10.37 -0.40
N ILE A 105 22.15 11.16 -1.35
CA ILE A 105 22.68 11.23 -2.72
C ILE A 105 23.96 12.08 -2.71
#